data_AF-G2FNF6-F1
#
_entry.id   AF-G2FNF6-F1
#
_cell.length_a   1.000
_cell.length_b   1.000
_cell.length_c   1.000
_cell.angle_alpha   90.00
_cell.angle_beta   90.00
_cell.angle_gamma   90.00
#
_symmetry.space_group_name_H-M   'P 1'
#
loop_
_entity.id
_entity.type
_entity.pdbx_description
1 polymer ?
#
loop_
_entity_poly.entity_id
_entity_poly.type
_entity_poly.pdbx_seq_one_letter_code
_entity_poly.pdbx_strand_id
1 'polypeptide(L)'
;MSLNRAQKKQTSEDLQKNYQISGLTPADIQRDLGLDFGQMEETINMGPEADPTIVWRLRDYMEEKIIEQGKEPFPYSVLKVNRWFQYY
;
A
#
# COMPACT_ATOMS: atom_id res chain seq x y z
N MET A 1 -14.20 -1.57 -2.38
CA MET A 1 -14.21 -2.96 -2.92
C MET A 1 -14.05 -3.92 -1.76
N SER A 2 -14.89 -4.95 -1.65
CA SER A 2 -14.70 -6.01 -0.65
C SER A 2 -13.80 -7.11 -1.24
N LEU A 3 -12.53 -7.12 -0.87
CA LEU A 3 -11.61 -8.20 -1.24
C LEU A 3 -11.96 -9.48 -0.48
N ASN A 4 -11.93 -10.62 -1.17
CA ASN A 4 -12.05 -11.92 -0.50
C ASN A 4 -10.75 -12.25 0.29
N ARG A 5 -10.79 -13.25 1.18
CA ARG A 5 -9.65 -13.58 2.05
C ARG A 5 -8.36 -13.89 1.27
N ALA A 6 -8.46 -14.58 0.13
CA ALA A 6 -7.32 -14.89 -0.72
C ALA A 6 -6.73 -13.62 -1.38
N GLN A 7 -7.60 -12.72 -1.84
CA GLN A 7 -7.20 -11.43 -2.41
C GLN A 7 -6.58 -10.50 -1.36
N LYS A 8 -7.10 -10.48 -0.13
CA LYS A 8 -6.49 -9.74 0.97
C LYS A 8 -5.08 -10.25 1.27
N LYS A 9 -4.92 -11.58 1.36
CA LYS A 9 -3.60 -12.19 1.57
C LYS A 9 -2.62 -11.82 0.45
N GLN A 10 -3.04 -11.95 -0.82
CA GLN A 10 -2.18 -11.58 -1.94
C GLN A 10 -1.82 -10.08 -1.91
N THR A 11 -2.78 -9.22 -1.62
CA THR A 11 -2.56 -7.77 -1.53
C THR A 11 -1.57 -7.44 -0.41
N SER A 12 -1.69 -8.10 0.74
CA SER A 12 -0.74 -7.95 1.85
C SER A 12 0.68 -8.37 1.43
N GLU A 13 0.84 -9.51 0.77
CA GLU A 13 2.14 -9.96 0.27
C GLU A 13 2.74 -8.97 -0.75
N ASP A 14 1.92 -8.41 -1.65
CA ASP A 14 2.35 -7.43 -2.64
C ASP A 14 2.78 -6.10 -1.98
N LEU A 15 2.02 -5.63 -0.97
CA LEU A 15 2.36 -4.43 -0.19
C LEU A 15 3.64 -4.62 0.63
N GLN A 16 3.81 -5.77 1.28
CA GLN A 16 5.02 -6.07 2.07
C GLN A 16 6.28 -6.09 1.18
N LYS A 17 6.19 -6.66 -0.02
CA LYS A 17 7.31 -6.65 -0.98
C LYS A 17 7.66 -5.23 -1.42
N ASN A 18 6.67 -4.42 -1.78
CA ASN A 18 6.91 -3.03 -2.15
C ASN A 18 7.46 -2.21 -0.99
N TYR A 19 6.98 -2.43 0.23
CA TYR A 19 7.53 -1.80 1.43
C TYR A 19 9.02 -2.14 1.60
N GLN A 20 9.41 -3.40 1.45
CA GLN A 20 10.81 -3.82 1.48
C GLN A 20 11.66 -3.18 0.38
N ILE A 21 11.16 -3.10 -0.86
CA ILE A 21 11.87 -2.48 -2.00
C ILE A 21 12.05 -0.97 -1.78
N SER A 22 11.01 -0.32 -1.27
CA SER A 22 10.97 1.13 -1.00
C SER A 22 11.99 1.54 0.06
N GLY A 23 12.32 0.66 1.00
CA GLY A 23 13.21 0.97 2.11
C GLY A 23 12.66 2.06 3.05
N LEU A 24 11.36 2.34 2.98
CA LEU A 24 10.70 3.34 3.81
C LEU A 24 10.68 2.90 5.27
N THR A 25 10.78 3.88 6.17
CA THR A 25 10.55 3.65 7.60
C THR A 25 9.13 4.05 7.99
N PRO A 26 8.60 3.54 9.11
CA PRO A 26 7.31 4.01 9.61
C PRO A 26 7.28 5.51 9.89
N ALA A 27 8.42 6.11 10.24
CA ALA A 27 8.53 7.54 10.45
C ALA A 27 8.36 8.35 9.15
N ASP A 28 8.85 7.85 8.01
CA ASP A 28 8.64 8.48 6.70
C ASP A 28 7.16 8.43 6.31
N ILE A 29 6.53 7.26 6.48
CA ILE A 29 5.10 7.07 6.22
C ILE A 29 4.25 7.97 7.12
N GLN A 30 4.61 8.10 8.40
CA GLN A 30 3.92 8.99 9.32
C GLN A 30 4.10 10.46 8.93
N ARG A 31 5.31 10.89 8.56
CA ARG A 31 5.58 12.27 8.16
C ARG A 31 4.81 12.63 6.89
N ASP A 32 4.82 11.75 5.90
CA ASP A 32 4.38 12.08 4.54
C ASP A 32 2.89 11.75 4.32
N LEU A 33 2.36 10.69 4.96
CA LEU A 33 0.95 10.29 4.84
C LEU A 33 0.10 10.62 6.09
N GLY A 34 0.73 10.92 7.22
CA GLY A 34 0.04 11.13 8.50
C GLY A 34 -0.47 9.83 9.15
N LEU A 35 -0.01 8.66 8.68
CA LEU A 35 -0.43 7.36 9.20
C LEU A 35 0.42 6.99 10.42
N ASP A 36 -0.22 6.56 11.49
CA ASP A 36 0.52 6.01 12.62
C ASP A 36 1.03 4.59 12.31
N PHE A 37 1.91 4.08 13.16
CA PHE A 37 2.49 2.75 12.99
C PHE A 37 1.41 1.65 12.98
N GLY A 38 0.37 1.78 13.82
CA GLY A 38 -0.73 0.81 13.89
C GLY A 38 -1.54 0.75 12.60
N GLN A 39 -1.93 1.91 12.05
CA GLN A 39 -2.65 2.02 10.78
C GLN A 39 -1.80 1.52 9.62
N MET A 40 -0.51 1.83 9.60
CA MET A 40 0.42 1.32 8.59
C MET A 40 0.48 -0.21 8.64
N GLU A 41 0.71 -0.80 9.83
CA GLU A 41 0.80 -2.24 10.00
C GLU A 41 -0.51 -2.95 9.64
N GLU A 42 -1.65 -2.41 10.09
CA GLU A 42 -2.99 -2.90 9.75
C GLU A 42 -3.24 -2.89 8.24
N THR A 43 -2.80 -1.82 7.56
CA THR A 43 -2.93 -1.65 6.11
C THR A 43 -2.05 -2.63 5.35
N ILE A 44 -0.77 -2.75 5.71
CA ILE A 44 0.19 -3.66 5.06
C ILE A 44 -0.23 -5.12 5.25
N ASN A 45 -0.78 -5.47 6.42
CA ASN A 45 -1.28 -6.82 6.70
C ASN A 45 -2.70 -7.07 6.17
N MET A 46 -3.35 -6.07 5.57
CA MET A 46 -4.74 -6.14 5.10
C MET A 46 -5.69 -6.66 6.19
N GLY A 47 -5.53 -6.14 7.40
CA GLY A 47 -6.27 -6.56 8.58
C GLY A 47 -7.79 -6.26 8.49
N PRO A 48 -8.53 -6.61 9.56
CA PRO A 48 -9.98 -6.41 9.60
C PRO A 48 -10.40 -4.93 9.54
N GLU A 49 -9.60 -4.00 10.06
CA GLU A 49 -9.89 -2.57 10.15
C GLU A 49 -9.19 -1.75 9.05
N ALA A 50 -8.47 -2.41 8.13
CA ALA A 50 -7.79 -1.76 7.02
C ALA A 50 -8.76 -0.93 6.15
N ASP A 51 -8.53 0.39 6.11
CA ASP A 51 -9.30 1.31 5.29
C ASP A 51 -8.85 1.21 3.81
N PRO A 52 -9.74 0.89 2.87
CA PRO A 52 -9.41 0.82 1.45
C PRO A 52 -8.73 2.09 0.90
N THR A 53 -9.12 3.27 1.38
CA THR A 53 -8.54 4.55 0.99
C THR A 53 -7.09 4.66 1.43
N ILE A 54 -6.79 4.22 2.66
CA ILE A 54 -5.43 4.19 3.19
C ILE A 54 -4.56 3.19 2.40
N VAL A 55 -5.12 2.01 2.06
CA VAL A 55 -4.43 1.02 1.22
C VAL A 55 -3.99 1.62 -0.11
N TRP A 56 -4.88 2.35 -0.81
CA TRP A 56 -4.53 3.00 -2.08
C TRP A 56 -3.50 4.12 -1.91
N ARG A 57 -3.67 4.97 -0.89
CA ARG A 57 -2.70 6.04 -0.59
C ARG A 57 -1.31 5.48 -0.30
N LEU A 58 -1.22 4.44 0.52
CA LEU A 58 0.04 3.79 0.86
C LEU A 58 0.68 3.13 -0.38
N ARG A 59 -0.13 2.43 -1.19
CA ARG A 59 0.33 1.85 -2.46
C ARG A 59 0.96 2.91 -3.36
N ASP A 60 0.22 3.98 -3.65
CA ASP A 60 0.64 4.98 -4.63
C ASP A 60 1.90 5.72 -4.11
N TYR A 61 1.95 6.00 -2.80
CA TYR A 61 3.13 6.55 -2.14
C TYR A 61 4.36 5.64 -2.25
N MET A 62 4.22 4.34 -1.96
CA MET A 62 5.33 3.40 -2.12
C MET A 62 5.79 3.30 -3.56
N GLU A 63 4.85 3.27 -4.52
CA GLU A 63 5.16 3.22 -5.95
C GLU A 63 5.96 4.45 -6.39
N GLU A 64 5.52 5.65 -6.00
CA GLU A 64 6.23 6.91 -6.24
C GLU A 64 7.64 6.89 -5.64
N LYS A 65 7.79 6.50 -4.37
CA LYS A 65 9.10 6.45 -3.70
C LYS A 65 10.05 5.43 -4.29
N ILE A 66 9.55 4.29 -4.76
CA ILE A 66 10.37 3.29 -5.45
C ILE A 66 10.86 3.84 -6.79
N ILE A 67 9.99 4.51 -7.56
CA ILE A 67 10.33 5.12 -8.85
C ILE A 67 11.31 6.29 -8.67
N GLU A 68 11.13 7.14 -7.66
CA GLU A 68 12.06 8.23 -7.32
C GLU A 68 13.48 7.72 -7.00
N GLN A 69 13.57 6.50 -6.43
CA GLN A 69 14.85 5.84 -6.18
C GLN A 69 15.45 5.17 -7.43
N GLY A 70 14.79 5.25 -8.59
CA GLY A 70 15.19 4.58 -9.82
C GLY A 70 15.03 3.06 -9.78
N LYS A 71 14.20 2.54 -8.87
CA LYS A 71 13.88 1.11 -8.74
C LYS A 71 12.54 0.81 -9.41
N GLU A 72 12.29 -0.47 -9.68
CA GLU A 72 11.02 -0.94 -10.19
C GLU A 72 10.11 -1.47 -9.07
N PRO A 73 8.86 -1.00 -8.96
CA PRO A 73 7.90 -1.52 -7.98
C PRO A 73 7.48 -2.95 -8.32
N PHE A 74 7.23 -3.75 -7.28
CA PHE A 74 6.67 -5.08 -7.45
C PHE A 74 5.21 -4.99 -7.94
N PRO A 75 4.83 -5.70 -9.01
CA PRO A 75 3.51 -5.58 -9.59
C PRO A 75 2.43 -6.05 -8.63
N TYR A 76 1.37 -5.25 -8.48
CA TYR A 76 0.21 -5.63 -7.70
C TYR A 76 -0.66 -6.62 -8.45
N SER A 77 -0.96 -7.75 -7.82
CA SER A 77 -1.78 -8.82 -8.40
C SER A 77 -3.28 -8.47 -8.35
N VAL A 78 -3.69 -7.77 -7.30
CA VAL A 78 -5.09 -7.43 -7.01
C VAL A 78 -5.37 -5.94 -7.22
N LEU A 79 -4.47 -5.06 -6.76
CA LEU A 79 -4.58 -3.59 -6.90
C LEU A 79 -4.13 -3.11 -8.29
N LYS A 80 -4.67 -3.71 -9.36
CA LYS A 80 -4.25 -3.44 -10.75
C LYS A 80 -4.87 -2.18 -11.36
N VAL A 81 -6.10 -1.84 -10.98
CA VAL A 81 -6.84 -0.72 -11.56
C VAL A 81 -7.67 -0.06 -10.48
N ASN A 82 -7.48 1.25 -10.28
CA ASN A 82 -8.36 2.06 -9.46
C ASN A 82 -9.70 2.23 -10.19
N ARG A 83 -10.62 1.26 -10.05
CA ARG A 83 -11.92 1.31 -10.72
C ARG A 83 -12.92 2.29 -10.08
N TRP A 84 -12.56 2.94 -8.96
CA TRP A 84 -13.54 3.64 -8.11
C TRP A 84 -13.16 5.07 -7.69
N PHE A 85 -11.92 5.52 -7.88
CA PHE A 85 -11.58 6.94 -7.71
C PHE A 85 -11.15 7.51 -9.06
N GLN A 86 -12.10 8.12 -9.78
CA GLN A 86 -11.76 9.12 -10.78
C GLN A 86 -11.19 10.32 -10.02
N TYR A 87 -9.90 10.57 -10.14
CA TYR A 87 -9.36 11.89 -9.85
C TYR A 87 -9.88 12.82 -10.95
N TYR A 88 -10.77 13.74 -10.58
CA TYR A 88 -11.18 14.88 -11.41
C TYR A 88 -10.18 16.02 -11.26
#